data_AF-A0A059CNC0-F1
#
_entry.id   AF-A0A059CNC0-F1
#
_cell.length_a   1.000
_cell.length_b   1.000
_cell.length_c   1.000
_cell.angle_alpha   90.00
_cell.angle_beta   90.00
_cell.angle_gamma   90.00
#
_symmetry.space_group_name_H-M   'P 1'
#
loop_
_entity.id
_entity.type
_entity.pdbx_description
1 polymer ?
#
loop_
_entity_poly.entity_id
_entity_poly.type
_entity_poly.pdbx_seq_one_letter_code
_entity_poly.pdbx_strand_id
1 'polypeptide(L)'
;MEMGMESSSRATSWSPSALATRVKTYIGFTVNPRRRIRQHNGELMCGAWRTKRKRPWEMVFCIYGFPSHVFALQVRKLKIGGTLNKR
;
A
#
# COMPACT_ATOMS: atom_id res chain seq x y z
N MET A 1 -54.19 -18.25 -3.54
CA MET A 1 -53.10 -17.89 -2.61
C MET A 1 -51.89 -17.57 -3.45
N GLU A 2 -51.64 -16.28 -3.63
CA GLU A 2 -50.35 -15.75 -4.09
C GLU A 2 -49.30 -16.00 -3.01
N MET A 3 -48.20 -16.64 -3.37
CA MET A 3 -46.87 -16.63 -2.75
C MET A 3 -45.97 -17.31 -3.79
N GLY A 4 -44.92 -16.78 -4.38
CA GLY A 4 -44.13 -15.57 -4.21
C GLY A 4 -42.87 -15.86 -5.03
N MET A 5 -42.52 -14.98 -5.97
CA MET A 5 -41.24 -15.03 -6.67
C MET A 5 -40.12 -14.89 -5.65
N GLU A 6 -39.12 -15.78 -5.67
CA GLU A 6 -37.73 -15.32 -5.53
C GLU A 6 -36.76 -16.32 -6.19
N SER A 7 -36.67 -16.21 -7.51
CA SER A 7 -35.48 -16.62 -8.24
C SER A 7 -34.33 -15.67 -7.90
N SER A 8 -33.43 -16.06 -7.00
CA SER A 8 -32.12 -15.41 -6.87
C SER A 8 -31.01 -16.43 -7.12
N SER A 9 -30.96 -16.90 -8.37
CA SER A 9 -29.69 -17.09 -9.04
C SER A 9 -29.04 -15.71 -9.18
N ARG A 10 -27.94 -15.49 -8.44
CA ARG A 10 -26.83 -14.60 -8.79
C ARG A 10 -25.82 -14.65 -7.65
N ALA A 11 -24.99 -15.69 -7.68
CA ALA A 11 -23.58 -15.48 -7.36
C ALA A 11 -23.15 -14.30 -8.24
N THR A 12 -23.04 -13.12 -7.65
CA THR A 12 -22.52 -11.94 -8.32
C THR A 12 -21.12 -12.30 -8.76
N SER A 13 -21.00 -12.41 -10.09
CA SER A 13 -19.78 -12.68 -10.81
C SER A 13 -18.65 -11.82 -10.26
N TRP A 14 -17.55 -12.45 -9.85
CA TRP A 14 -16.27 -11.77 -9.75
C TRP A 14 -15.91 -11.31 -11.16
N SER A 15 -16.32 -10.09 -11.52
CA SER A 15 -15.94 -9.48 -12.79
C SER A 15 -14.43 -9.20 -12.75
N PRO A 16 -13.60 -9.82 -13.60
CA PRO A 16 -12.15 -9.56 -13.62
C PRO A 16 -11.80 -8.18 -14.22
N SER A 17 -12.80 -7.34 -14.52
CA SER A 17 -12.59 -6.04 -15.16
C SER A 17 -12.01 -4.96 -14.25
N ALA A 18 -11.83 -5.23 -12.95
CA ALA A 18 -10.89 -4.46 -12.13
C ALA A 18 -9.47 -4.86 -12.57
N LEU A 19 -9.03 -4.30 -13.70
CA LEU A 19 -7.64 -4.36 -14.18
C LEU A 19 -6.75 -4.29 -12.94
N ALA A 20 -6.07 -5.39 -12.60
CA ALA A 20 -5.30 -5.51 -11.38
C ALA A 20 -4.15 -4.49 -11.44
N THR A 21 -4.46 -3.25 -11.07
CA THR A 21 -3.47 -2.20 -11.01
C THR A 21 -2.54 -2.60 -9.89
N ARG A 22 -1.27 -2.87 -10.24
CA ARG A 22 -0.26 -3.21 -9.24
C ARG A 22 -0.22 -2.08 -8.21
N VAL A 23 -0.72 -2.37 -7.00
CA VAL A 23 -0.64 -1.47 -5.86
C VAL A 23 0.83 -1.12 -5.66
N LYS A 24 1.15 0.17 -5.75
CA LYS A 24 2.52 0.64 -5.56
C LYS A 24 2.74 0.85 -4.07
N THR A 25 3.68 0.12 -3.53
CA THR A 25 4.13 0.26 -2.14
C THR A 25 5.47 1.01 -2.10
N TYR A 26 5.67 1.79 -1.05
CA TYR A 26 6.93 2.45 -0.75
C TYR A 26 7.24 2.27 0.73
N ILE A 27 8.43 1.74 1.03
CA ILE A 27 8.91 1.54 2.39
C ILE A 27 10.06 2.52 2.63
N GLY A 28 9.93 3.31 3.69
CA GLY A 28 10.90 4.33 4.08
C GLY A 28 11.12 4.37 5.58
N PHE A 29 12.01 5.25 6.01
CA PHE A 29 12.29 5.52 7.42
C PHE A 29 12.02 7.00 7.72
N THR A 30 11.39 7.27 8.86
CA THR A 30 11.18 8.64 9.35
C THR A 30 10.92 8.65 10.85
N VAL A 31 11.40 9.71 11.52
CA VAL A 31 11.05 10.02 12.91
C VAL A 31 9.82 10.93 13.02
N ASN A 32 9.32 11.47 11.89
CA ASN A 32 8.14 12.33 11.84
C ASN A 32 7.18 11.88 10.71
N PRO A 33 6.29 10.90 10.98
CA PRO A 33 5.38 10.32 10.00
C PRO A 33 4.45 11.34 9.33
N ARG A 34 3.90 12.28 10.11
CA ARG A 34 3.01 13.35 9.61
C ARG A 34 3.71 14.26 8.61
N ARG A 35 4.93 14.68 8.90
CA ARG A 35 5.72 15.48 7.96
C ARG A 35 6.05 14.67 6.70
N ARG A 36 6.40 13.39 6.85
CA ARG A 36 6.83 12.53 5.75
C ARG A 36 5.73 12.30 4.71
N ILE A 37 4.49 12.05 5.13
CA ILE A 37 3.37 11.82 4.20
C ILE A 37 3.06 13.07 3.37
N ARG A 38 3.09 14.27 3.99
CA ARG A 38 2.93 15.56 3.30
C ARG A 38 4.02 15.80 2.25
N GLN A 39 5.27 15.44 2.55
CA GLN A 39 6.37 15.47 1.57
C GLN A 39 6.15 14.49 0.41
N HIS A 40 5.63 13.29 0.70
CA HIS A 40 5.33 12.29 -0.34
C HIS A 40 4.21 12.77 -1.26
N ASN A 41 3.20 13.43 -0.68
CA ASN A 41 2.08 14.05 -1.39
C ASN A 41 2.41 15.38 -2.08
N GLY A 42 3.63 15.89 -1.89
CA GLY A 42 4.09 17.10 -2.58
C GLY A 42 3.61 18.41 -1.94
N GLU A 43 2.94 18.36 -0.79
CA GLU A 43 2.61 19.55 0.00
C GLU A 43 3.85 20.23 0.58
N LEU A 44 4.91 19.45 0.80
CA LEU A 44 6.18 19.90 1.35
C LEU A 44 7.35 19.48 0.43
N MET A 45 8.42 20.26 0.45
CA MET A 45 9.65 19.96 -0.29
C MET A 45 10.39 18.73 0.28
N CYS A 46 11.34 18.21 -0.51
CA CYS A 46 12.21 17.07 -0.14
C CYS A 46 11.49 15.71 0.02
N GLY A 47 10.42 15.49 -0.75
CA GLY A 47 9.82 14.16 -0.94
C GLY A 47 10.70 13.23 -1.78
N ALA A 48 10.55 11.92 -1.58
CA ALA A 48 11.30 10.92 -2.35
C ALA A 48 10.94 10.99 -3.84
N TRP A 49 11.94 10.87 -4.73
CA TRP A 49 11.69 10.93 -6.17
C TRP A 49 10.68 9.86 -6.64
N ARG A 50 10.75 8.64 -6.07
CA ARG A 50 9.83 7.54 -6.40
C ARG A 50 8.37 7.81 -6.02
N THR A 51 8.10 8.75 -5.11
CA THR A 51 6.75 9.08 -4.64
C THR A 51 6.18 10.32 -5.34
N LYS A 52 6.90 10.87 -6.33
CA LYS A 52 6.40 12.02 -7.13
C LYS A 52 5.18 11.67 -7.99
N ARG A 53 5.04 10.41 -8.40
CA ARG A 53 3.90 9.90 -9.17
C ARG A 53 2.97 9.11 -8.25
N LYS A 54 1.74 8.86 -8.71
CA LYS A 54 0.73 8.03 -7.99
C LYS A 54 0.37 8.58 -6.61
N ARG A 55 0.34 9.92 -6.50
CA ARG A 55 -0.30 10.62 -5.39
C ARG A 55 -1.84 10.55 -5.53
N PRO A 56 -2.61 10.65 -4.44
CA PRO A 56 -2.13 10.73 -3.05
C PRO A 56 -1.60 9.40 -2.54
N TRP A 57 -0.55 9.46 -1.73
CA TRP A 57 -0.05 8.34 -0.93
C TRP A 57 -0.76 8.31 0.41
N GLU A 58 -0.96 7.09 0.90
CA GLU A 58 -1.52 6.81 2.22
C GLU A 58 -0.49 6.03 3.05
N MET A 59 -0.43 6.32 4.36
CA MET A 59 0.40 5.57 5.29
C MET A 59 -0.41 4.43 5.91
N VAL A 60 -0.21 3.22 5.40
CA VAL A 60 -0.97 2.03 5.83
C VAL A 60 -0.49 1.49 7.18
N PHE A 61 0.82 1.50 7.43
CA PHE A 61 1.40 1.00 8.68
C PHE A 61 2.68 1.74 9.06
N CYS A 62 2.91 1.93 10.36
CA CYS A 62 4.09 2.58 10.91
C CYS A 62 4.62 1.78 12.10
N ILE A 63 5.83 1.22 11.96
CA ILE A 63 6.52 0.49 13.02
C ILE A 63 7.41 1.46 13.78
N TYR A 64 7.28 1.47 15.10
CA TYR A 64 8.09 2.27 16.02
C TYR A 64 8.72 1.37 17.09
N GLY A 65 9.58 1.95 17.93
CA GLY A 65 10.24 1.21 19.03
C GLY A 65 11.48 0.42 18.62
N PHE A 66 12.10 0.74 17.48
CA PHE A 66 13.37 0.12 17.10
C PHE A 66 14.49 0.53 18.07
N PRO A 67 15.32 -0.41 18.53
CA PRO A 67 16.37 -0.14 19.52
C PRO A 67 17.49 0.78 18.99
N SER A 68 17.62 0.88 17.65
CA SER A 68 18.54 1.81 17.01
C SER A 68 18.08 2.16 15.60
N HIS A 69 18.59 3.29 15.07
CA HIS A 69 18.35 3.69 13.68
C HIS A 69 18.88 2.66 12.68
N VAL A 70 19.98 1.98 13.01
CA VAL A 70 20.58 0.96 12.14
C VAL A 70 19.61 -0.20 11.91
N PHE A 71 18.96 -0.67 12.98
CA PHE A 71 18.00 -1.76 12.89
C PHE A 71 16.78 -1.36 12.05
N ALA A 72 16.25 -0.15 12.24
CA ALA A 72 15.16 0.38 11.42
C ALA A 72 15.51 0.44 9.92
N LEU A 73 16.76 0.83 9.59
CA LEU A 73 17.23 0.90 8.21
C LEU A 73 17.43 -0.48 7.56
N GLN A 74 17.74 -1.51 8.35
CA GLN A 74 17.84 -2.90 7.88
C GLN A 74 16.45 -3.44 7.50
N VAL A 75 15.44 -3.21 8.35
CA VAL A 75 14.05 -3.64 8.10
C VAL A 75 13.50 -3.04 6.79
N ARG A 76 13.86 -1.80 6.46
CA ARG A 76 13.48 -1.16 5.18
C ARG A 76 13.86 -2.00 3.94
N LYS A 77 14.89 -2.85 4.02
CA LYS A 77 15.34 -3.67 2.88
C LYS A 77 14.42 -4.87 2.59
N LEU A 78 13.46 -5.17 3.46
CA LEU A 78 12.52 -6.26 3.26
C LEU A 78 11.60 -5.96 2.08
N LYS A 79 11.59 -6.87 1.09
CA LYS A 79 10.64 -6.86 -0.02
C LYS A 79 9.47 -7.75 0.37
N ILE A 80 8.29 -7.17 0.48
CA ILE A 80 7.05 -7.93 0.66
C ILE A 80 6.61 -8.39 -0.74
N GLY A 81 6.63 -9.71 -0.99
CA GLY A 81 6.15 -10.31 -2.24
C GLY A 81 7.20 -10.58 -3.32
N GLY A 82 8.24 -11.36 -3.02
CA GLY A 82 9.10 -11.96 -4.05
C GLY A 82 8.60 -13.35 -4.40
N THR A 83 8.20 -13.60 -5.65
CA THR A 83 8.19 -14.97 -6.19
C THR A 83 9.61 -15.49 -6.13
N LEU A 84 9.82 -16.56 -5.35
CA LEU A 84 11.08 -17.29 -5.28
C LEU A 84 11.32 -17.92 -6.65
N ASN A 85 12.05 -17.22 -7.51
CA ASN A 85 12.71 -17.84 -8.65
C ASN A 85 14.16 -17.36 -8.61
N LYS A 86 14.95 -18.06 -7.80
CA LYS A 86 16.40 -17.98 -7.84
C LYS A 86 16.85 -19.06 -8.81
N ARG A 87 17.60 -18.63 -9.83
CA ARG A 87 18.44 -19.55 -10.62
C ARG A 87 19.49 -20.17 -9.70
#